data_AF-A0A1F5QTL8-F1
#
_entry.id   AF-A0A1F5QTL8-F1
#
_cell.length_a   1.000
_cell.length_b   1.000
_cell.length_c   1.000
_cell.angle_alpha   90.00
_cell.angle_beta   90.00
_cell.angle_gamma   90.00
#
_symmetry.space_group_name_H-M   'P 1'
#
loop_
_entity.id
_entity.type
_entity.pdbx_description
1 polymer ?
#
loop_
_entity_poly.entity_id
_entity_poly.type
_entity_poly.pdbx_seq_one_letter_code
_entity_poly.pdbx_strand_id
1 'polypeptide(L)'
;MYSTVVIVTGSGAEQRVAQWAEGRRRWEIQYDDRSRAQADVLAAFFIARQGRLRGFRFKDWADYSSKIGDVETKHATAQITTTTFQLQKVYTSGAITHTREINKPVAGTVQLYHPGTGVEVLPSYTVTLGAQASGHFHLTFNSQTTGEIAYNASAATVQTALTGLSSVGSGNATVTGSAGGPYTITFVGDLRNTTLALTADFSALETPGNASLSAVAWSLASATGVCTFAAAPGYVPTATFEFDVPVRFDTDQMQMKQDAVTVRSWSVPIVELRV
;
A
#
# COMPACT_ATOMS: atom_id res chain seq x y z
N MET A 1 21.59 -13.46 1.81
CA MET A 1 22.25 -14.73 1.45
C MET A 1 21.24 -15.66 0.78
N TYR A 2 21.58 -16.17 -0.39
CA TYR A 2 20.85 -17.26 -1.05
C TYR A 2 21.37 -18.61 -0.54
N SER A 3 20.56 -19.66 -0.65
CA SER A 3 20.99 -21.03 -0.40
C SER A 3 20.89 -21.81 -1.71
N THR A 4 22.03 -22.26 -2.21
CA THR A 4 22.14 -22.99 -3.48
C THR A 4 23.07 -24.17 -3.28
N VAL A 5 22.61 -25.36 -3.65
CA VAL A 5 23.44 -26.56 -3.71
C VAL A 5 24.09 -26.59 -5.09
N VAL A 6 25.41 -26.80 -5.11
CA VAL A 6 26.19 -26.97 -6.34
C VAL A 6 26.67 -28.41 -6.39
N ILE A 7 26.32 -29.12 -7.46
CA ILE A 7 26.74 -30.48 -7.73
C ILE A 7 27.72 -30.42 -8.90
N VAL A 8 28.97 -30.79 -8.66
CA VAL A 8 29.98 -30.93 -9.72
C VAL A 8 29.93 -32.38 -10.21
N THR A 9 29.68 -32.56 -11.50
CA THR A 9 29.64 -33.88 -12.14
C THR A 9 31.05 -34.37 -12.49
N GLY A 10 31.23 -35.67 -12.69
CA GLY A 10 32.53 -36.26 -13.03
C GLY A 10 33.15 -35.76 -14.35
N SER A 11 32.38 -35.06 -15.20
CA SER A 11 32.86 -34.40 -16.41
C SER A 11 33.33 -32.95 -16.18
N GLY A 12 33.26 -32.44 -14.94
CA GLY A 12 33.59 -31.05 -14.59
C GLY A 12 32.46 -30.05 -14.82
N ALA A 13 31.28 -30.49 -15.27
CA ALA A 13 30.11 -29.62 -15.40
C ALA A 13 29.39 -29.43 -14.04
N GLU A 14 28.83 -28.25 -13.81
CA GLU A 14 28.08 -27.92 -12.59
C GLU A 14 26.57 -27.91 -12.82
N GLN A 15 25.83 -28.52 -11.90
CA GLN A 15 24.40 -28.32 -11.72
C GLN A 15 24.16 -27.50 -10.46
N ARG A 16 23.31 -26.48 -10.54
CA ARG A 16 22.96 -25.59 -9.41
C ARG A 16 21.49 -25.75 -9.08
N VAL A 17 21.18 -26.04 -7.82
CA VAL A 17 19.81 -26.19 -7.31
C VAL A 17 19.60 -25.17 -6.20
N ALA A 18 18.78 -24.14 -6.48
CA ALA A 18 18.38 -23.17 -5.48
C ALA A 18 17.53 -23.86 -4.41
N GLN A 19 18.02 -23.92 -3.18
CA GLN A 19 17.27 -24.44 -2.03
C GLN A 19 16.25 -23.41 -1.54
N TRP A 20 16.58 -22.12 -1.68
CA TRP A 20 15.69 -21.02 -1.34
C TRP A 20 15.37 -20.20 -2.59
N ALA A 21 14.08 -19.96 -2.82
CA ALA A 21 13.61 -19.09 -3.89
C ALA A 21 14.03 -17.62 -3.67
N GLU A 22 14.14 -17.20 -2.40
CA GLU A 22 14.53 -15.84 -2.03
C GLU A 22 15.74 -15.82 -1.09
N GLY A 23 16.57 -14.80 -1.25
CA GLY A 23 17.70 -14.55 -0.36
C GLY A 23 17.22 -14.03 0.99
N ARG A 24 17.80 -14.53 2.08
CA ARG A 24 17.53 -14.06 3.45
C ARG A 24 18.59 -13.05 3.87
N ARG A 25 18.21 -11.83 4.22
CA ARG A 25 19.14 -10.78 4.66
C ARG A 25 19.34 -10.82 6.18
N ARG A 26 20.51 -10.32 6.60
CA ARG A 26 20.92 -10.15 7.99
C ARG A 26 21.56 -8.79 8.12
N TRP A 27 21.24 -8.08 9.19
CA TRP A 27 21.80 -6.79 9.51
C TRP A 27 22.33 -6.80 10.92
N GLU A 28 23.36 -6.00 11.14
CA GLU A 28 23.83 -5.63 12.46
C GLU A 28 23.44 -4.18 12.69
N ILE A 29 22.54 -3.93 13.65
CA ILE A 29 22.10 -2.59 13.97
C ILE A 29 22.94 -2.07 15.13
N GLN A 30 23.82 -1.12 14.84
CA GLN A 30 24.70 -0.51 15.83
C GLN A 30 24.29 0.95 16.09
N TYR A 31 24.27 1.31 17.36
CA TYR A 31 24.19 2.70 17.78
C TYR A 31 25.17 2.95 18.91
N ASP A 32 25.91 4.04 18.76
CA ASP A 32 26.84 4.54 19.76
C ASP A 32 26.25 5.81 20.41
N ASP A 33 26.69 6.09 21.63
CA ASP A 33 26.41 7.33 22.38
C ASP A 33 24.93 7.72 22.50
N ARG A 34 24.09 6.79 22.96
CA ARG A 34 22.66 7.03 23.14
C ARG A 34 22.32 7.28 24.60
N SER A 35 21.29 8.09 24.82
CA SER A 35 20.85 8.43 26.18
C SER A 35 20.22 7.21 26.86
N ARG A 36 20.23 7.20 28.20
CA ARG A 36 19.56 6.15 28.98
C ARG A 36 18.07 5.98 28.61
N ALA A 37 17.35 7.07 28.38
CA ALA A 37 15.94 7.00 27.99
C ALA A 37 15.74 6.29 26.64
N GLN A 38 16.63 6.51 25.68
CA GLN A 38 16.59 5.82 24.39
C GLN A 38 16.91 4.33 24.54
N ALA A 39 17.88 3.99 25.41
CA ALA A 39 18.18 2.60 25.73
C ALA A 39 16.97 1.89 26.38
N ASP A 40 16.26 2.55 27.30
CA ASP A 40 15.07 1.97 27.94
C ASP A 40 13.96 1.65 26.92
N VAL A 41 13.75 2.51 25.92
CA VAL A 41 12.80 2.26 24.81
C VAL A 41 13.20 1.01 24.01
N LEU A 42 14.49 0.86 23.68
CA LEU A 42 14.97 -0.31 22.96
C LEU A 42 14.87 -1.59 23.80
N ALA A 43 15.23 -1.52 25.08
CA ALA A 43 15.13 -2.63 26.00
C ALA A 43 13.69 -3.12 26.13
N ALA A 44 12.74 -2.19 26.30
CA ALA A 44 11.32 -2.49 26.35
C ALA A 44 10.84 -3.15 25.04
N PHE A 45 11.27 -2.62 23.88
CA PHE A 45 10.95 -3.21 22.59
C PHE A 45 11.51 -4.64 22.44
N PHE A 46 12.76 -4.87 22.83
CA PHE A 46 13.38 -6.20 22.78
C PHE A 46 12.64 -7.22 23.64
N ILE A 47 12.32 -6.85 24.88
CA ILE A 47 11.57 -7.71 25.82
C ILE A 47 10.17 -8.00 25.30
N ALA A 48 9.47 -6.98 24.76
CA ALA A 48 8.13 -7.15 24.19
C ALA A 48 8.12 -8.08 22.95
N ARG A 49 9.22 -8.14 22.19
CA ARG A 49 9.39 -9.09 21.08
C ARG A 49 9.92 -10.46 21.52
N GLN A 50 10.32 -10.60 22.78
CA GLN A 50 10.79 -11.85 23.37
C GLN A 50 11.98 -12.44 22.59
N GLY A 51 12.99 -11.60 22.31
CA GLY A 51 14.17 -12.01 21.55
C GLY A 51 13.82 -12.55 20.17
N ARG A 52 14.19 -13.80 19.88
CA ARG A 52 13.99 -14.40 18.55
C ARG A 52 12.55 -14.81 18.26
N LEU A 53 11.63 -14.72 19.22
CA LEU A 53 10.29 -15.28 19.11
C LEU A 53 9.35 -14.46 18.19
N ARG A 54 9.27 -13.14 18.37
CA ARG A 54 8.30 -12.31 17.64
C ARG A 54 8.97 -11.42 16.60
N GLY A 55 8.49 -11.53 15.37
CA GLY A 55 8.91 -10.63 14.29
C GLY A 55 8.36 -9.21 14.42
N PHE A 56 8.96 -8.31 13.66
CA PHE A 56 8.56 -6.92 13.52
C PHE A 56 8.94 -6.38 12.14
N ARG A 57 8.40 -5.21 11.78
CA ARG A 57 8.72 -4.52 10.53
C ARG A 57 10.02 -3.74 10.69
N PHE A 58 10.91 -3.86 9.73
CA PHE A 58 12.16 -3.13 9.66
C PHE A 58 12.26 -2.46 8.29
N LYS A 59 12.30 -1.15 8.27
CA LYS A 59 12.59 -0.42 7.03
C LYS A 59 14.07 -0.64 6.69
N ASP A 60 14.38 -0.96 5.45
CA ASP A 60 15.76 -1.17 4.97
C ASP A 60 16.11 0.00 4.06
N TRP A 61 16.88 0.98 4.55
CA TRP A 61 17.09 2.25 3.85
C TRP A 61 17.77 2.09 2.49
N ALA A 62 18.44 0.96 2.25
CA ALA A 62 19.03 0.63 0.96
C ALA A 62 18.01 0.12 -0.07
N ASP A 63 16.83 -0.36 0.35
CA ASP A 63 15.88 -1.07 -0.52
C ASP A 63 14.40 -0.81 -0.19
N TYR A 64 14.05 0.14 0.68
CA TYR A 64 12.71 0.33 1.24
C TYR A 64 11.61 0.80 0.27
N SER A 65 11.91 1.02 -1.01
CA SER A 65 10.93 1.56 -1.96
C SER A 65 10.99 0.85 -3.29
N SER A 66 9.93 1.00 -4.09
CA SER A 66 9.86 0.56 -5.47
C SER A 66 10.84 1.30 -6.39
N LYS A 67 11.56 2.31 -5.89
CA LYS A 67 12.55 3.05 -6.67
C LYS A 67 13.76 2.18 -7.01
N ILE A 68 14.36 2.50 -8.14
CA ILE A 68 15.69 2.02 -8.54
C ILE A 68 16.62 3.24 -8.51
N GLY A 69 17.50 3.28 -7.52
CA GLY A 69 18.18 4.52 -7.14
C GLY A 69 17.15 5.58 -6.71
N ASP A 70 17.26 6.79 -7.24
CA ASP A 70 16.31 7.87 -6.98
C ASP A 70 15.13 7.92 -7.96
N VAL A 71 15.08 6.99 -8.92
CA VAL A 71 14.05 6.97 -9.97
C VAL A 71 12.84 6.17 -9.53
N GLU A 72 11.68 6.81 -9.53
CA GLU A 72 10.40 6.14 -9.32
C GLU A 72 10.16 5.10 -10.42
N THR A 73 10.07 3.84 -9.99
CA THR A 73 9.85 2.71 -10.90
C THR A 73 8.55 2.04 -10.55
N LYS A 74 7.69 1.89 -11.57
CA LYS A 74 6.41 1.19 -11.49
C LYS A 74 6.67 -0.29 -11.73
N HIS A 75 6.57 -1.10 -10.69
CA HIS A 75 6.73 -2.54 -10.82
C HIS A 75 5.40 -3.21 -11.15
N ALA A 76 5.42 -4.23 -11.99
CA ALA A 76 4.24 -5.06 -12.23
C ALA A 76 3.79 -5.74 -10.93
N THR A 77 2.49 -5.94 -10.80
CA THR A 77 1.92 -6.80 -9.76
C THR A 77 1.75 -8.22 -10.31
N ALA A 78 1.81 -9.23 -9.45
CA ALA A 78 1.44 -10.59 -9.85
C ALA A 78 -0.06 -10.79 -9.71
N GLN A 79 -0.73 -11.14 -10.80
CA GLN A 79 -2.14 -11.49 -10.77
C GLN A 79 -2.33 -12.81 -10.01
N ILE A 80 -3.10 -12.78 -8.92
CA ILE A 80 -3.51 -13.98 -8.17
C ILE A 80 -4.87 -14.44 -8.69
N THR A 81 -5.82 -13.52 -8.80
CA THR A 81 -7.14 -13.73 -9.43
C THR A 81 -7.45 -12.57 -10.37
N THR A 82 -8.61 -12.55 -11.01
CA THR A 82 -9.01 -11.40 -11.85
C THR A 82 -9.21 -10.11 -11.07
N THR A 83 -9.38 -10.18 -9.74
CA THR A 83 -9.58 -9.01 -8.87
C THR A 83 -8.49 -8.82 -7.83
N THR A 84 -7.55 -9.76 -7.66
CA THR A 84 -6.50 -9.67 -6.64
C THR A 84 -5.10 -9.76 -7.24
N PHE A 85 -4.22 -8.88 -6.79
CA PHE A 85 -2.88 -8.69 -7.34
C PHE A 85 -1.85 -8.51 -6.21
N GLN A 86 -0.78 -9.31 -6.21
CA GLN A 86 0.32 -9.23 -5.24
C GLN A 86 1.32 -8.14 -5.66
N LEU A 87 1.68 -7.25 -4.74
CA LEU A 87 2.78 -6.32 -4.96
C LEU A 87 4.10 -7.07 -5.12
N GLN A 88 4.89 -6.66 -6.12
CA GLN A 88 6.20 -7.25 -6.41
C GLN A 88 7.23 -6.17 -6.67
N LYS A 89 8.49 -6.47 -6.35
CA LYS A 89 9.66 -5.70 -6.78
C LYS A 89 10.53 -6.56 -7.69
N VAL A 90 10.93 -6.01 -8.82
CA VAL A 90 11.80 -6.68 -9.81
C VAL A 90 13.20 -6.10 -9.70
N TYR A 91 14.17 -6.96 -9.41
CA TYR A 91 15.60 -6.64 -9.43
C TYR A 91 16.18 -7.06 -10.78
N THR A 92 16.84 -6.15 -11.48
CA THR A 92 17.40 -6.43 -12.81
C THR A 92 18.90 -6.15 -12.82
N SER A 93 19.69 -7.07 -13.39
CA SER A 93 21.12 -6.89 -13.67
C SER A 93 21.42 -7.44 -15.06
N GLY A 94 21.66 -6.54 -16.03
CA GLY A 94 21.73 -6.91 -17.44
C GLY A 94 20.43 -7.58 -17.89
N ALA A 95 20.53 -8.77 -18.49
CA ALA A 95 19.37 -9.55 -18.93
C ALA A 95 18.74 -10.42 -17.81
N ILE A 96 19.33 -10.45 -16.61
CA ILE A 96 18.87 -11.29 -15.51
C ILE A 96 17.92 -10.50 -14.62
N THR A 97 16.76 -11.08 -14.34
CA THR A 97 15.78 -10.51 -13.42
C THR A 97 15.49 -11.47 -12.26
N HIS A 98 15.16 -10.90 -11.11
CA HIS A 98 14.64 -11.62 -9.95
C HIS A 98 13.45 -10.83 -9.39
N THR A 99 12.32 -11.50 -9.22
CA THR A 99 11.10 -10.89 -8.69
C THR A 99 10.89 -11.33 -7.25
N ARG A 100 10.64 -10.36 -6.37
CA ARG A 100 10.33 -10.57 -4.95
C ARG A 100 8.91 -10.13 -4.66
N GLU A 101 8.19 -10.90 -3.87
CA GLU A 101 6.89 -10.48 -3.36
C GLU A 101 7.04 -9.51 -2.18
N ILE A 102 6.19 -8.49 -2.14
CA ILE A 102 6.25 -7.44 -1.12
C ILE A 102 5.09 -7.63 -0.14
N ASN A 103 5.34 -8.29 0.99
CA ASN A 103 4.26 -8.62 1.94
C ASN A 103 3.99 -7.56 3.02
N LYS A 104 4.90 -6.61 3.24
CA LYS A 104 4.76 -5.55 4.25
C LYS A 104 4.88 -4.15 3.62
N PRO A 105 4.01 -3.77 2.68
CA PRO A 105 4.01 -2.41 2.18
C PRO A 105 3.70 -1.41 3.30
N VAL A 106 4.24 -0.21 3.17
CA VAL A 106 3.88 0.93 4.02
C VAL A 106 2.54 1.45 3.51
N ALA A 107 1.51 1.33 4.35
CA ALA A 107 0.17 1.83 4.03
C ALA A 107 0.23 3.33 3.70
N GLY A 108 -0.58 3.77 2.74
CA GLY A 108 -0.58 5.15 2.27
C GLY A 108 0.50 5.51 1.26
N THR A 109 1.50 4.65 1.01
CA THR A 109 2.52 4.88 -0.02
C THR A 109 2.27 4.12 -1.32
N VAL A 110 1.39 3.12 -1.29
CA VAL A 110 1.08 2.29 -2.47
C VAL A 110 0.22 3.09 -3.43
N GLN A 111 0.67 3.20 -4.68
CA GLN A 111 -0.08 3.78 -5.78
C GLN A 111 -0.10 2.78 -6.93
N LEU A 112 -1.28 2.52 -7.48
CA LEU A 112 -1.45 1.64 -8.64
C LEU A 112 -1.53 2.48 -9.91
N TYR A 113 -1.09 1.92 -11.04
CA TYR A 113 -1.14 2.58 -12.35
C TYR A 113 -1.54 1.60 -13.44
N HIS A 114 -2.28 2.12 -14.42
CA HIS A 114 -2.56 1.40 -15.64
C HIS A 114 -1.25 1.20 -16.44
N PRO A 115 -0.91 -0.03 -16.86
CA PRO A 115 0.41 -0.35 -17.44
C PRO A 115 0.70 0.37 -18.76
N GLY A 116 -0.34 0.58 -19.60
CA GLY A 116 -0.15 1.18 -20.93
C GLY A 116 -0.19 2.71 -20.96
N THR A 117 -0.84 3.35 -19.99
CA THR A 117 -1.04 4.82 -19.97
C THR A 117 -0.22 5.48 -18.87
N GLY A 118 0.22 4.72 -17.86
CA GLY A 118 0.93 5.24 -16.70
C GLY A 118 0.05 6.10 -15.77
N VAL A 119 -1.25 6.23 -16.06
CA VAL A 119 -2.21 6.96 -15.24
C VAL A 119 -2.46 6.20 -13.94
N GLU A 120 -2.49 6.92 -12.83
CA GLU A 120 -2.76 6.34 -11.53
C GLU A 120 -4.22 5.85 -11.44
N VAL A 121 -4.38 4.66 -10.87
CA VAL A 121 -5.66 4.07 -10.57
C VAL A 121 -6.06 4.59 -9.20
N LEU A 122 -6.78 5.71 -9.19
CA LEU A 122 -7.30 6.30 -7.96
C LEU A 122 -8.62 5.63 -7.54
N PRO A 123 -8.94 5.58 -6.24
CA PRO A 123 -10.26 5.18 -5.78
C PRO A 123 -11.29 6.14 -6.37
N SER A 124 -12.22 5.59 -7.16
CA SER A 124 -13.28 6.38 -7.78
C SER A 124 -14.65 5.76 -7.58
N TYR A 125 -15.67 6.60 -7.69
CA TYR A 125 -17.07 6.24 -7.58
C TYR A 125 -17.82 6.79 -8.77
N THR A 126 -18.70 5.99 -9.36
CA THR A 126 -19.61 6.43 -10.39
C THR A 126 -21.01 6.57 -9.81
N VAL A 127 -21.54 7.79 -9.82
CA VAL A 127 -22.94 8.07 -9.49
C VAL A 127 -23.71 8.16 -10.81
N THR A 128 -24.64 7.24 -11.03
CA THR A 128 -25.57 7.28 -12.17
C THR A 128 -26.94 7.57 -11.61
N LEU A 129 -27.66 8.57 -12.14
CA LEU A 129 -29.02 8.89 -11.69
C LEU A 129 -30.10 8.30 -12.59
N GLY A 130 -29.78 7.97 -13.84
CA GLY A 130 -30.77 7.66 -14.87
C GLY A 130 -31.56 8.89 -15.31
N ALA A 131 -32.66 8.69 -16.04
CA ALA A 131 -33.54 9.79 -16.43
C ALA A 131 -34.35 10.28 -15.20
N GLN A 132 -34.26 11.57 -14.89
CA GLN A 132 -34.96 12.22 -13.78
C GLN A 132 -35.55 13.55 -14.29
N ALA A 133 -36.77 13.93 -13.87
CA ALA A 133 -37.33 15.25 -14.16
C ALA A 133 -37.44 16.14 -12.92
N SER A 134 -37.28 15.57 -11.72
CA SER A 134 -37.27 16.30 -10.45
C SER A 134 -36.50 15.55 -9.35
N GLY A 135 -36.32 16.22 -8.21
CA GLY A 135 -35.76 15.63 -6.99
C GLY A 135 -34.31 16.02 -6.70
N HIS A 136 -33.80 15.46 -5.61
CA HIS A 136 -32.43 15.63 -5.16
C HIS A 136 -31.86 14.31 -4.62
N PHE A 137 -30.54 14.29 -4.45
CA PHE A 137 -29.83 13.19 -3.82
C PHE A 137 -28.79 13.72 -2.83
N HIS A 138 -28.31 12.83 -1.97
CA HIS A 138 -27.24 13.12 -1.03
C HIS A 138 -26.09 12.15 -1.20
N LEU A 139 -24.88 12.62 -0.92
CA LEU A 139 -23.69 11.78 -0.78
C LEU A 139 -23.24 11.81 0.68
N THR A 140 -22.86 10.66 1.22
CA THR A 140 -22.36 10.54 2.59
C THR A 140 -20.96 9.95 2.58
N PHE A 141 -20.06 10.63 3.28
CA PHE A 141 -18.66 10.24 3.45
C PHE A 141 -18.28 10.32 4.93
N ASN A 142 -17.70 9.26 5.49
CA ASN A 142 -17.30 9.21 6.91
C ASN A 142 -18.39 9.76 7.87
N SER A 143 -19.64 9.33 7.65
CA SER A 143 -20.83 9.75 8.41
C SER A 143 -21.23 11.23 8.27
N GLN A 144 -20.62 11.99 7.37
CA GLN A 144 -21.05 13.34 7.01
C GLN A 144 -21.79 13.32 5.68
N THR A 145 -22.96 13.94 5.65
CA THR A 145 -23.83 13.96 4.47
C THR A 145 -23.82 15.35 3.86
N THR A 146 -23.77 15.42 2.53
CA THR A 146 -23.90 16.68 1.80
C THR A 146 -25.27 17.31 2.04
N GLY A 147 -25.39 18.61 1.78
CA GLY A 147 -26.70 19.21 1.52
C GLY A 147 -27.39 18.55 0.31
N GLU A 148 -28.62 18.97 0.03
CA GLU A 148 -29.37 18.50 -1.15
C GLU A 148 -28.61 18.83 -2.44
N ILE A 149 -28.42 17.82 -3.29
CA ILE A 149 -27.85 17.99 -4.62
C ILE A 149 -28.96 17.73 -5.63
N ALA A 150 -29.32 18.75 -6.42
CA ALA A 150 -30.38 18.63 -7.42
C ALA A 150 -30.07 17.53 -8.46
N TYR A 151 -31.11 16.84 -8.94
CA TYR A 151 -30.98 15.74 -9.91
C TYR A 151 -30.21 16.14 -11.19
N ASN A 152 -30.25 17.41 -11.60
CA ASN A 152 -29.58 17.95 -12.79
C ASN A 152 -28.34 18.80 -12.45
N ALA A 153 -27.81 18.69 -11.25
CA ALA A 153 -26.65 19.46 -10.80
C ALA A 153 -25.47 19.33 -11.78
N SER A 154 -24.63 20.36 -11.87
CA SER A 154 -23.36 20.24 -12.60
C SER A 154 -22.36 19.41 -11.78
N ALA A 155 -21.37 18.78 -12.43
CA ALA A 155 -20.29 18.10 -11.72
C ALA A 155 -19.54 19.05 -10.74
N ALA A 156 -19.41 20.33 -11.07
CA ALA A 156 -18.83 21.34 -10.19
C ALA A 156 -19.67 21.60 -8.92
N THR A 157 -20.99 21.53 -9.03
CA THR A 157 -21.91 21.62 -7.89
C THR A 157 -21.76 20.40 -6.98
N VAL A 158 -21.70 19.20 -7.57
CA VAL A 158 -21.46 17.94 -6.82
C VAL A 158 -20.10 18.00 -6.12
N GLN A 159 -19.04 18.45 -6.80
CA GLN A 159 -17.71 18.59 -6.21
C GLN A 159 -17.73 19.57 -5.04
N THR A 160 -18.35 20.74 -5.21
CA THR A 160 -18.47 21.74 -4.14
C THR A 160 -19.16 21.15 -2.91
N ALA A 161 -20.27 20.43 -3.10
CA ALA A 161 -21.00 19.78 -2.02
C ALA A 161 -20.13 18.74 -1.29
N LEU A 162 -19.42 17.90 -2.04
CA LEU A 162 -18.57 16.84 -1.45
C LEU A 162 -17.35 17.40 -0.73
N THR A 163 -16.61 18.33 -1.35
CA THR A 163 -15.43 18.96 -0.71
C THR A 163 -15.78 19.92 0.42
N GLY A 164 -17.06 20.31 0.53
CA GLY A 164 -17.59 21.09 1.66
C GLY A 164 -17.74 20.28 2.94
N LEU A 165 -17.74 18.94 2.87
CA LEU A 165 -17.69 18.09 4.06
C LEU A 165 -16.33 18.22 4.74
N SER A 166 -16.29 18.44 6.05
CA SER A 166 -15.02 18.57 6.79
C SER A 166 -14.19 17.28 6.81
N SER A 167 -14.86 16.13 6.65
CA SER A 167 -14.22 14.83 6.48
C SER A 167 -13.58 14.62 5.11
N VAL A 168 -13.97 15.40 4.10
CA VAL A 168 -13.36 15.39 2.76
C VAL A 168 -12.35 16.51 2.65
N GLY A 169 -12.77 17.75 2.87
CA GLY A 169 -11.94 18.94 2.73
C GLY A 169 -11.67 19.34 1.28
N SER A 170 -11.16 20.57 1.10
CA SER A 170 -10.79 21.08 -0.21
C SER A 170 -9.59 20.33 -0.79
N GLY A 171 -9.61 20.08 -2.11
CA GLY A 171 -8.49 19.44 -2.81
C GLY A 171 -8.39 17.92 -2.67
N ASN A 172 -9.33 17.27 -1.96
CA ASN A 172 -9.31 15.83 -1.71
C ASN A 172 -10.33 15.02 -2.53
N ALA A 173 -11.15 15.68 -3.36
CA ALA A 173 -12.01 15.01 -4.32
C ALA A 173 -12.17 15.84 -5.59
N THR A 174 -12.20 15.17 -6.74
CA THR A 174 -12.59 15.75 -8.02
C THR A 174 -13.85 15.07 -8.53
N VAL A 175 -14.72 15.80 -9.22
CA VAL A 175 -15.93 15.25 -9.84
C VAL A 175 -16.00 15.67 -11.29
N THR A 176 -16.10 14.70 -12.19
CA THR A 176 -16.30 14.91 -13.62
C THR A 176 -17.62 14.28 -14.07
N GLY A 177 -18.12 14.67 -15.25
CA GLY A 177 -19.39 14.19 -15.80
C GLY A 177 -20.28 15.31 -16.30
N SER A 178 -21.34 14.93 -17.02
CA SER A 178 -22.36 15.86 -17.51
C SER A 178 -23.28 16.32 -16.39
N ALA A 179 -23.98 17.44 -16.58
CA ALA A 179 -25.06 17.82 -15.67
C ALA A 179 -26.14 16.74 -15.65
N GLY A 180 -26.55 16.29 -14.46
CA GLY A 180 -27.41 15.12 -14.29
C GLY A 180 -26.69 13.76 -14.28
N GLY A 181 -25.38 13.75 -14.47
CA GLY A 181 -24.54 12.57 -14.44
C GLY A 181 -24.47 11.80 -15.76
N PRO A 182 -23.84 10.61 -15.78
CA PRO A 182 -23.16 10.01 -14.63
C PRO A 182 -21.95 10.84 -14.17
N TYR A 183 -21.77 10.92 -12.85
CA TYR A 183 -20.62 11.60 -12.25
C TYR A 183 -19.53 10.59 -11.91
N THR A 184 -18.29 10.88 -12.27
CA THR A 184 -17.11 10.16 -11.78
C THR A 184 -16.47 10.98 -10.69
N ILE A 185 -16.53 10.49 -9.46
CA ILE A 185 -15.93 11.08 -8.27
C ILE A 185 -14.60 10.38 -8.04
N THR A 186 -13.50 11.10 -8.02
CA THR A 186 -12.17 10.56 -7.76
C THR A 186 -11.61 11.19 -6.50
N PHE A 187 -11.27 10.37 -5.50
CA PHE A 187 -10.59 10.88 -4.31
C PHE A 187 -9.10 11.10 -4.63
N VAL A 188 -8.61 12.28 -4.25
CA VAL A 188 -7.26 12.79 -4.53
C VAL A 188 -6.66 13.34 -3.24
N GLY A 189 -5.48 13.97 -3.33
CA GLY A 189 -4.83 14.60 -2.17
C GLY A 189 -4.60 13.60 -1.05
N ASP A 190 -4.99 13.97 0.16
CA ASP A 190 -4.81 13.15 1.37
C ASP A 190 -5.72 11.91 1.38
N LEU A 191 -6.79 11.92 0.58
CA LEU A 191 -7.76 10.83 0.48
C LEU A 191 -7.48 9.85 -0.67
N ARG A 192 -6.40 10.05 -1.43
CA ARG A 192 -6.07 9.21 -2.59
C ARG A 192 -5.77 7.74 -2.27
N ASN A 193 -5.34 7.44 -1.04
CA ASN A 193 -4.86 6.11 -0.62
C ASN A 193 -5.63 5.52 0.57
N THR A 194 -6.84 6.02 0.83
CA THR A 194 -7.69 5.52 1.90
C THR A 194 -8.73 4.55 1.35
N THR A 195 -8.98 3.44 2.09
CA THR A 195 -10.11 2.56 1.79
C THR A 195 -11.36 3.26 2.29
N LEU A 196 -12.09 3.88 1.37
CA LEU A 196 -13.20 4.76 1.68
C LEU A 196 -14.51 4.11 1.26
N ALA A 197 -15.57 4.33 2.04
CA ALA A 197 -16.94 4.00 1.67
C ALA A 197 -17.71 5.31 1.46
N LEU A 198 -17.93 5.65 0.18
CA LEU A 198 -18.93 6.66 -0.19
C LEU A 198 -20.27 5.95 -0.29
N THR A 199 -21.32 6.53 0.29
CA THR A 199 -22.70 6.06 0.10
C THR A 199 -23.54 7.18 -0.50
N ALA A 200 -24.66 6.81 -1.11
CA ALA A 200 -25.60 7.76 -1.70
C ALA A 200 -27.03 7.45 -1.28
N ASP A 201 -27.81 8.51 -1.07
CA ASP A 201 -29.26 8.44 -0.87
C ASP A 201 -29.95 9.06 -2.08
N PHE A 202 -30.72 8.24 -2.79
CA PHE A 202 -31.47 8.60 -4.00
C PHE A 202 -32.99 8.63 -3.77
N SER A 203 -33.44 8.46 -2.53
CA SER A 203 -34.87 8.27 -2.20
C SER A 203 -35.77 9.44 -2.59
N ALA A 204 -35.19 10.64 -2.70
CA ALA A 204 -35.88 11.87 -3.07
C ALA A 204 -35.83 12.21 -4.58
N LEU A 205 -35.34 11.29 -5.42
CA LEU A 205 -35.47 11.39 -6.88
C LEU A 205 -36.87 10.93 -7.32
N GLU A 206 -37.32 11.38 -8.49
CA GLU A 206 -38.59 10.94 -9.07
C GLU A 206 -38.60 9.44 -9.40
N THR A 207 -37.48 8.92 -9.90
CA THR A 207 -37.31 7.49 -10.18
C THR A 207 -36.06 6.91 -9.48
N PRO A 208 -36.10 6.71 -8.14
CA PRO A 208 -34.92 6.28 -7.37
C PRO A 208 -34.30 4.97 -7.85
N GLY A 209 -35.13 4.05 -8.38
CA GLY A 209 -34.67 2.73 -8.87
C GLY A 209 -33.74 2.78 -10.09
N ASN A 210 -33.67 3.92 -10.78
CA ASN A 210 -32.75 4.12 -11.91
C ASN A 210 -31.38 4.66 -11.45
N ALA A 211 -31.27 5.08 -10.19
CA ALA A 211 -30.05 5.63 -9.64
C ALA A 211 -29.19 4.55 -8.97
N SER A 212 -27.88 4.68 -9.10
CA SER A 212 -26.91 3.74 -8.53
C SER A 212 -25.60 4.45 -8.18
N LEU A 213 -24.94 3.95 -7.14
CA LEU A 213 -23.56 4.27 -6.82
C LEU A 213 -22.73 3.01 -6.99
N SER A 214 -21.74 3.05 -7.88
CA SER A 214 -20.79 1.96 -8.08
C SER A 214 -19.38 2.40 -7.70
N ALA A 215 -18.68 1.59 -6.92
CA ALA A 215 -17.29 1.81 -6.59
C ALA A 215 -16.38 1.24 -7.68
N VAL A 216 -15.49 2.05 -8.23
CA VAL A 216 -14.31 1.63 -8.97
C VAL A 216 -13.11 1.87 -8.05
N ALA A 217 -13.07 1.05 -6.99
CA ALA A 217 -12.10 1.15 -5.91
C ALA A 217 -11.27 -0.12 -5.84
N TRP A 218 -10.04 0.05 -5.34
CA TRP A 218 -9.21 -1.04 -4.88
C TRP A 218 -8.81 -0.80 -3.42
N SER A 219 -8.45 -1.86 -2.72
CA SER A 219 -7.98 -1.84 -1.34
C SER A 219 -6.66 -2.59 -1.19
N LEU A 220 -5.90 -2.30 -0.13
CA LEU A 220 -4.63 -2.94 0.16
C LEU A 220 -4.70 -3.73 1.47
N ALA A 221 -4.41 -5.03 1.41
CA ALA A 221 -4.11 -5.83 2.58
C ALA A 221 -2.65 -5.61 3.01
N SER A 222 -2.38 -4.61 3.87
CA SER A 222 -1.01 -4.21 4.24
C SER A 222 -0.20 -5.29 4.99
N ALA A 223 -0.85 -6.37 5.44
CA ALA A 223 -0.19 -7.52 6.07
C ALA A 223 0.37 -8.53 5.07
N THR A 224 -0.14 -8.56 3.83
CA THR A 224 0.21 -9.52 2.78
C THR A 224 0.68 -8.86 1.49
N GLY A 225 0.39 -7.56 1.30
CA GLY A 225 0.71 -6.81 0.09
C GLY A 225 -0.21 -7.11 -1.09
N VAL A 226 -1.41 -7.65 -0.83
CA VAL A 226 -2.40 -7.93 -1.87
C VAL A 226 -3.28 -6.70 -2.09
N CYS A 227 -3.32 -6.22 -3.33
CA CYS A 227 -4.29 -5.24 -3.81
C CYS A 227 -5.54 -5.95 -4.32
N THR A 228 -6.73 -5.51 -3.90
CA THR A 228 -8.02 -6.11 -4.28
C THR A 228 -8.92 -5.09 -4.94
N PHE A 229 -9.42 -5.38 -6.13
CA PHE A 229 -10.38 -4.56 -6.84
C PHE A 229 -11.81 -5.06 -6.62
N ALA A 230 -12.79 -4.15 -6.59
CA ALA A 230 -14.20 -4.50 -6.53
C ALA A 230 -14.69 -5.25 -7.80
N ALA A 231 -14.12 -4.90 -8.96
CA ALA A 231 -14.36 -5.56 -10.24
C ALA A 231 -13.03 -5.73 -10.99
N ALA A 232 -12.94 -6.73 -11.86
CA ALA A 232 -11.71 -7.01 -12.59
C ALA A 232 -11.33 -5.81 -13.49
N PRO A 233 -10.11 -5.25 -13.37
CA PRO A 233 -9.72 -4.09 -14.17
C PRO A 233 -9.50 -4.42 -15.66
N GLY A 234 -9.37 -5.71 -16.03
CA GLY A 234 -9.09 -6.14 -17.41
C GLY A 234 -7.63 -5.98 -17.84
N TYR A 235 -6.76 -5.57 -16.92
CA TYR A 235 -5.31 -5.43 -17.09
C TYR A 235 -4.59 -5.78 -15.79
N VAL A 236 -3.29 -6.05 -15.85
CA VAL A 236 -2.44 -6.21 -14.66
C VAL A 236 -1.87 -4.84 -14.28
N PRO A 237 -2.25 -4.25 -13.12
CA PRO A 237 -1.75 -2.94 -12.73
C PRO A 237 -0.26 -3.01 -12.40
N THR A 238 0.40 -1.87 -12.55
CA THR A 238 1.75 -1.62 -12.01
C THR A 238 1.63 -0.79 -10.74
N ALA A 239 2.67 -0.76 -9.91
CA ALA A 239 2.62 -0.09 -8.62
C ALA A 239 3.93 0.62 -8.25
N THR A 240 3.81 1.72 -7.53
CA THR A 240 4.88 2.32 -6.73
C THR A 240 4.50 2.19 -5.26
N PHE A 241 5.50 2.05 -4.39
CA PHE A 241 5.27 1.79 -2.96
C PHE A 241 6.55 1.93 -2.14
N GLU A 242 6.40 2.21 -0.85
CA GLU A 242 7.41 1.86 0.16
C GLU A 242 7.04 0.55 0.86
N PHE A 243 8.03 -0.13 1.43
CA PHE A 243 7.81 -1.37 2.16
C PHE A 243 8.83 -1.56 3.29
N ASP A 244 8.41 -2.36 4.26
CA ASP A 244 9.25 -2.85 5.34
C ASP A 244 9.67 -4.30 5.07
N VAL A 245 10.80 -4.70 5.62
CA VAL A 245 11.23 -6.09 5.67
C VAL A 245 10.73 -6.72 6.98
N PRO A 246 10.03 -7.87 6.93
CA PRO A 246 9.70 -8.62 8.13
C PRO A 246 10.98 -9.23 8.69
N VAL A 247 11.36 -8.86 9.92
CA VAL A 247 12.57 -9.36 10.59
C VAL A 247 12.22 -9.87 11.98
N ARG A 248 13.19 -10.54 12.61
CA ARG A 248 13.22 -10.76 14.07
C ARG A 248 14.62 -10.47 14.58
N PHE A 249 14.77 -10.36 15.90
CA PHE A 249 16.10 -10.44 16.50
C PHE A 249 16.75 -11.79 16.17
N ASP A 250 18.07 -11.78 15.97
CA ASP A 250 18.86 -12.99 15.80
C ASP A 250 19.63 -13.40 17.06
N THR A 251 19.20 -12.86 18.20
CA THR A 251 19.74 -13.14 19.53
C THR A 251 18.61 -13.16 20.57
N ASP A 252 18.76 -14.00 21.59
CA ASP A 252 17.88 -14.02 22.77
C ASP A 252 18.42 -13.15 23.91
N GLN A 253 19.63 -12.61 23.75
CA GLN A 253 20.28 -11.72 24.70
C GLN A 253 20.57 -10.37 24.06
N MET A 254 20.20 -9.29 24.75
CA MET A 254 20.53 -7.93 24.34
C MET A 254 21.83 -7.50 25.01
N GLN A 255 22.89 -7.31 24.22
CA GLN A 255 24.19 -6.83 24.73
C GLN A 255 24.20 -5.29 24.75
N MET A 256 23.78 -4.71 25.86
CA MET A 256 23.92 -3.28 26.13
C MET A 256 25.19 -2.99 26.91
N LYS A 257 25.96 -2.01 26.46
CA LYS A 257 27.15 -1.52 27.15
C LYS A 257 26.85 -0.21 27.89
N GLN A 258 27.54 -0.03 29.02
CA GLN A 258 27.56 1.24 29.75
C GLN A 258 28.86 1.96 29.45
N ASP A 259 28.82 2.94 28.56
CA ASP A 259 30.04 3.68 28.19
C ASP A 259 30.28 4.84 29.17
N ALA A 260 29.21 5.42 29.71
CA ALA A 260 29.24 6.37 30.83
C ALA A 260 27.96 6.26 31.68
N VAL A 261 27.84 7.05 32.75
CA VAL A 261 26.65 7.03 33.64
C VAL A 261 25.33 7.23 32.86
N THR A 262 25.33 8.11 31.86
CA THR A 262 24.14 8.46 31.06
C THR A 262 24.17 7.93 29.64
N VAL A 263 25.27 7.29 29.23
CA VAL A 263 25.56 6.93 27.84
C VAL A 263 25.60 5.41 27.68
N ARG A 264 24.92 4.92 26.64
CA ARG A 264 24.83 3.51 26.27
C ARG A 264 25.15 3.32 24.80
N SER A 265 25.78 2.20 24.49
CA SER A 265 25.93 1.67 23.13
C SER A 265 25.39 0.24 23.05
N TRP A 266 25.01 -0.17 21.85
CA TRP A 266 24.52 -1.52 21.60
C TRP A 266 24.74 -1.95 20.15
N SER A 267 24.80 -3.27 19.97
CA SER A 267 24.77 -3.94 18.69
C SER A 267 23.70 -5.01 18.75
N VAL A 268 22.77 -4.98 17.79
CA VAL A 268 21.65 -5.91 17.78
C VAL A 268 21.55 -6.56 16.40
N PRO A 269 21.85 -7.86 16.28
CA PRO A 269 21.67 -8.57 15.04
C PRO A 269 20.18 -8.80 14.79
N ILE A 270 19.74 -8.48 13.58
CA ILE A 270 18.41 -8.81 13.08
C ILE A 270 18.52 -9.63 11.82
N VAL A 271 17.52 -10.47 11.59
CA VAL A 271 17.48 -11.34 10.44
C VAL A 271 16.09 -11.37 9.85
N GLU A 272 16.04 -11.35 8.53
CA GLU A 272 14.81 -11.43 7.77
C GLU A 272 14.04 -12.72 8.07
N LEU A 273 12.72 -12.61 8.13
CA LEU A 273 11.80 -13.73 8.21
C LEU A 273 11.29 -14.06 6.80
N ARG A 274 11.00 -15.34 6.57
CA ARG A 274 10.20 -15.74 5.42
C ARG A 274 8.74 -15.61 5.78
N VAL A 275 7.95 -15.13 4.83
CA VAL A 275 6.51 -14.95 4.96
C VAL A 275 5.83 -15.80 3.89
#